data_AF-A0A2M9LJU0-F1
#
_entry.id   AF-A0A2M9LJU0-F1
#
_cell.length_a   1.000
_cell.length_b   1.000
_cell.length_c   1.000
_cell.angle_alpha   90.00
_cell.angle_beta   90.00
_cell.angle_gamma   90.00
#
_symmetry.space_group_name_H-M   'P 1'
#
loop_
_entity.id
_entity.type
_entity.pdbx_description
1 polymer ?
#
loop_
_entity_poly.entity_id
_entity_poly.type
_entity_poly.pdbx_seq_one_letter_code
_entity_poly.pdbx_strand_id
1 'polypeptide(L)'
;MEKNGRVSSAVVWVSLATATAFEALTVLETQDKTVRAASPWQDDPYDVMVSLAQFTVPMLALVIALRLLAWRAPGGADRAWQTMRAAGVMTTLVGLTLAFEWVAVIARTPSSFSGWASVLISGLVVNSVLTVPAVLLLVRCRRRPGSSRSRRQDWLGDVVFVCRRIPVLRAWADADAVDWVRRRAMTVFVVVSTLAAAAITGAQAIGEHWTDPLLITWMLIVVATSDLAFCVISNAIAGFITRPPRTRTRRIAEAAMVAGCVAISVATAFRDALWSVLGTGTLTSVPALAALTLGAGAATSVIAAALLLARFPQGPSGPGRHHSDAAGVHLRRPGTNR
;
A
#
# COMPACT_ATOMS: atom_id res chain seq x y z
N MET A 1 -5.54 9.75 -29.42
CA MET A 1 -5.83 9.30 -28.04
C MET A 1 -6.05 7.79 -27.93
N GLU A 2 -6.65 7.14 -28.95
CA GLU A 2 -6.98 5.71 -28.95
C GLU A 2 -5.80 4.75 -28.70
N LYS A 3 -4.63 4.99 -29.34
CA LYS A 3 -3.42 4.17 -29.18
C LYS A 3 -2.93 4.13 -27.72
N ASN A 4 -3.11 5.22 -26.97
CA ASN A 4 -2.72 5.30 -25.58
C ASN A 4 -3.68 4.55 -24.65
N GLY A 5 -4.98 4.52 -24.98
CA GLY A 5 -5.98 3.78 -24.21
C GLY A 5 -5.78 2.27 -24.28
N ARG A 6 -5.40 1.75 -25.46
CA ARG A 6 -5.12 0.31 -25.64
C ARG A 6 -3.89 -0.15 -24.85
N VAL A 7 -2.82 0.65 -24.84
CA VAL A 7 -1.60 0.33 -24.08
C VAL A 7 -1.89 0.33 -22.57
N SER A 8 -2.63 1.31 -22.05
CA SER A 8 -3.02 1.34 -20.63
C SER A 8 -3.88 0.14 -20.23
N SER A 9 -4.80 -0.29 -21.10
CA SER A 9 -5.62 -1.49 -20.83
C SER A 9 -4.77 -2.77 -20.84
N ALA A 10 -3.84 -2.90 -21.78
CA ALA A 10 -2.95 -4.06 -21.85
C ALA A 10 -2.07 -4.17 -20.59
N VAL A 11 -1.50 -3.06 -20.10
CA VAL A 11 -0.71 -3.05 -18.86
C VAL A 11 -1.54 -3.57 -17.68
N VAL A 12 -2.77 -3.08 -17.55
CA VAL A 12 -3.65 -3.47 -16.43
C VAL A 12 -4.03 -4.96 -16.50
N TRP A 13 -4.40 -5.45 -17.69
CA TRP A 13 -4.74 -6.87 -17.87
C TRP A 13 -3.56 -7.80 -17.62
N VAL A 14 -2.37 -7.44 -18.12
CA VAL A 14 -1.15 -8.22 -17.87
C VAL A 14 -0.84 -8.24 -16.37
N SER A 15 -0.87 -7.08 -15.69
CA SER A 15 -0.66 -7.04 -14.23
C SER A 15 -1.69 -7.88 -13.45
N LEU A 16 -2.97 -7.88 -13.85
CA LEU A 16 -4.00 -8.71 -13.20
C LEU A 16 -3.76 -10.21 -13.45
N ALA A 17 -3.36 -10.59 -14.67
CA ALA A 17 -3.03 -11.97 -15.00
C ALA A 17 -1.81 -12.44 -14.19
N THR A 18 -0.75 -11.61 -14.11
CA THR A 18 0.42 -11.87 -13.27
C THR A 18 0.03 -12.02 -11.80
N ALA A 19 -0.80 -11.11 -11.27
CA ALA A 19 -1.28 -11.21 -9.89
C ALA A 19 -2.08 -12.49 -9.65
N THR A 20 -2.91 -12.91 -10.61
CA THR A 20 -3.70 -14.16 -10.49
C THR A 20 -2.80 -15.39 -10.46
N ALA A 21 -1.78 -15.45 -11.33
CA ALA A 21 -0.82 -16.55 -11.36
C ALA A 21 0.06 -16.58 -10.09
N PHE A 22 0.43 -15.39 -9.58
CA PHE A 22 1.12 -15.25 -8.29
C PHE A 22 0.25 -15.78 -7.15
N GLU A 23 -0.99 -15.32 -7.02
CA GLU A 23 -1.91 -15.77 -5.97
C GLU A 23 -2.17 -17.28 -6.02
N ALA A 24 -2.33 -17.86 -7.22
CA ALA A 24 -2.52 -19.29 -7.36
C ALA A 24 -1.31 -20.10 -6.83
N LEU A 25 -0.09 -19.63 -7.11
CA LEU A 25 1.13 -20.24 -6.58
C LEU A 25 1.24 -20.03 -5.06
N THR A 26 0.98 -18.83 -4.57
CA THR A 26 1.03 -18.49 -3.14
C THR A 26 -0.01 -19.25 -2.32
N VAL A 27 -1.21 -19.45 -2.83
CA VAL A 27 -2.21 -20.30 -2.17
C VAL A 27 -1.75 -21.76 -2.14
N LEU A 28 -1.22 -22.28 -3.25
CA LEU A 28 -0.72 -23.65 -3.31
C LEU A 28 0.41 -23.89 -2.29
N GLU A 29 1.37 -22.98 -2.20
CA GLU A 29 2.52 -23.14 -1.30
C GLU A 29 2.20 -22.89 0.17
N THR A 30 1.23 -22.03 0.49
CA THR A 30 0.92 -21.67 1.90
C THR A 30 -0.18 -22.54 2.50
N GLN A 31 -1.14 -23.01 1.70
CA GLN A 31 -2.32 -23.73 2.23
C GLN A 31 -2.14 -25.25 2.23
N ASP A 32 -1.34 -25.80 1.33
CA ASP A 32 -1.03 -27.23 1.33
C ASP A 32 0.21 -27.51 2.18
N LYS A 33 0.02 -28.20 3.33
CA LYS A 33 1.11 -28.53 4.26
C LYS A 33 2.21 -29.38 3.62
N THR A 34 1.87 -30.25 2.67
CA THR A 34 2.84 -31.11 1.98
C THR A 34 3.70 -30.31 1.02
N VAL A 35 3.09 -29.36 0.30
CA VAL A 35 3.80 -28.43 -0.58
C VAL A 35 4.64 -27.46 0.24
N ARG A 36 4.07 -26.91 1.33
CA ARG A 36 4.77 -26.01 2.24
C ARG A 36 6.03 -26.65 2.79
N ALA A 37 5.94 -27.88 3.29
CA ALA A 37 7.08 -28.64 3.82
C ALA A 37 8.18 -28.90 2.77
N ALA A 38 7.79 -29.02 1.49
CA ALA A 38 8.71 -29.17 0.38
C ALA A 38 9.25 -27.84 -0.18
N SER A 39 8.77 -26.69 0.31
CA SER A 39 9.13 -25.39 -0.25
C SER A 39 10.63 -25.10 -0.12
N PRO A 40 11.29 -24.60 -1.19
CA PRO A 40 12.68 -24.16 -1.14
C PRO A 40 12.89 -22.98 -0.19
N TRP A 41 11.84 -22.18 0.01
CA TRP A 41 11.83 -20.98 0.83
C TRP A 41 10.92 -21.17 2.04
N GLN A 42 11.55 -21.15 3.21
CA GLN A 42 10.90 -21.16 4.51
C GLN A 42 11.65 -20.13 5.35
N ASP A 43 10.97 -19.55 6.34
CA ASP A 43 11.49 -18.56 7.27
C ASP A 43 11.50 -17.11 6.77
N ASP A 44 11.73 -16.22 7.73
CA ASP A 44 11.93 -14.80 7.54
C ASP A 44 13.21 -14.52 6.72
N PRO A 45 13.23 -13.52 5.82
CA PRO A 45 12.21 -12.48 5.58
C PRO A 45 11.06 -12.89 4.64
N TYR A 46 11.09 -14.10 4.07
CA TYR A 46 10.11 -14.54 3.08
C TYR A 46 8.70 -14.61 3.68
N ASP A 47 8.54 -15.20 4.87
CA ASP A 47 7.21 -15.39 5.48
C ASP A 47 6.49 -14.05 5.74
N VAL A 48 7.23 -13.00 6.11
CA VAL A 48 6.67 -11.65 6.29
C VAL A 48 6.24 -11.05 4.96
N MET A 49 7.05 -11.20 3.90
CA MET A 49 6.72 -10.64 2.58
C MET A 49 5.54 -11.37 1.95
N VAL A 50 5.51 -12.70 2.01
CA VAL A 50 4.41 -13.48 1.43
C VAL A 50 3.11 -13.22 2.17
N SER A 51 3.13 -13.11 3.50
CA SER A 51 1.95 -12.78 4.31
C SER A 51 1.37 -11.41 3.93
N LEU A 52 2.24 -10.42 3.72
CA LEU A 52 1.82 -9.10 3.26
C LEU A 52 1.23 -9.18 1.84
N ALA A 53 1.90 -9.87 0.92
CA ALA A 53 1.48 -9.98 -0.46
C ALA A 53 0.14 -10.73 -0.61
N GLN A 54 -0.02 -11.86 0.07
CA GLN A 54 -1.21 -12.72 0.05
C GLN A 54 -2.50 -11.98 0.45
N PHE A 55 -2.40 -10.91 1.24
CA PHE A 55 -3.54 -10.05 1.55
C PHE A 55 -3.63 -8.83 0.63
N THR A 56 -2.52 -8.15 0.38
CA THR A 56 -2.51 -6.84 -0.30
C THR A 56 -2.65 -6.94 -1.82
N VAL A 57 -2.08 -7.96 -2.45
CA VAL A 57 -2.19 -8.20 -3.90
C VAL A 57 -3.64 -8.48 -4.32
N PRO A 58 -4.42 -9.39 -3.70
CA PRO A 58 -5.81 -9.60 -4.11
C PRO A 58 -6.67 -8.38 -3.80
N MET A 59 -6.39 -7.64 -2.73
CA MET A 59 -7.06 -6.37 -2.43
C MET A 59 -6.83 -5.34 -3.56
N LEU A 60 -5.59 -5.19 -4.04
CA LEU A 60 -5.29 -4.30 -5.18
C LEU A 60 -5.93 -4.79 -6.47
N ALA A 61 -5.90 -6.09 -6.73
CA ALA A 61 -6.53 -6.69 -7.90
C ALA A 61 -8.04 -6.38 -7.91
N LEU A 62 -8.72 -6.51 -6.77
CA LEU A 62 -10.14 -6.17 -6.60
C LEU A 62 -10.40 -4.68 -6.85
N VAL A 63 -9.57 -3.80 -6.27
CA VAL A 63 -9.67 -2.34 -6.47
C VAL A 63 -9.49 -1.97 -7.94
N ILE A 64 -8.53 -2.59 -8.63
CA ILE A 64 -8.28 -2.42 -10.07
C ILE A 64 -9.47 -2.94 -10.89
N ALA A 65 -9.97 -4.14 -10.59
CA ALA A 65 -11.11 -4.74 -11.26
C ALA A 65 -12.37 -3.87 -11.13
N LEU A 66 -12.65 -3.34 -9.93
CA LEU A 66 -13.76 -2.40 -9.72
C LEU A 66 -13.63 -1.17 -10.62
N ARG A 67 -12.42 -0.62 -10.78
CA ARG A 67 -12.19 0.50 -11.69
C ARG A 67 -12.37 0.14 -13.16
N LEU A 68 -12.07 -1.08 -13.56
CA LEU A 68 -12.36 -1.56 -14.91
C LEU A 68 -13.88 -1.63 -15.17
N LEU A 69 -14.70 -1.98 -14.18
CA LEU A 69 -16.16 -1.92 -14.29
C LEU A 69 -16.68 -0.49 -14.46
N ALA A 70 -16.02 0.48 -13.83
CA ALA A 70 -16.31 1.90 -13.98
C ALA A 70 -15.59 2.56 -15.18
N TRP A 71 -14.87 1.82 -16.03
CA TRP A 71 -13.96 2.39 -17.03
C TRP A 71 -14.65 3.35 -18.02
N ARG A 72 -15.92 3.08 -18.36
CA ARG A 72 -16.73 3.91 -19.27
C ARG A 72 -17.34 5.16 -18.63
N ALA A 73 -17.20 5.36 -17.32
CA ALA A 73 -17.71 6.56 -16.65
C ALA A 73 -16.84 7.80 -16.99
N PRO A 74 -17.36 9.04 -16.84
CA PRO A 74 -16.58 10.27 -17.06
C PRO A 74 -15.28 10.27 -16.24
N GLY A 75 -14.18 10.81 -16.79
CA GLY A 75 -12.87 10.89 -16.09
C GLY A 75 -11.72 10.03 -16.62
N GLY A 76 -11.87 9.45 -17.82
CA GLY A 76 -11.05 8.33 -18.30
C GLY A 76 -9.53 8.48 -18.22
N ALA A 77 -8.95 9.68 -18.38
CA ALA A 77 -7.50 9.87 -18.34
C ALA A 77 -6.92 9.76 -16.91
N ASP A 78 -7.55 10.41 -15.93
CA ASP A 78 -7.13 10.35 -14.53
C ASP A 78 -7.34 8.95 -13.95
N ARG A 79 -8.48 8.30 -14.29
CA ARG A 79 -8.77 6.91 -13.90
C ARG A 79 -7.74 5.94 -14.44
N ALA A 80 -7.40 6.02 -15.73
CA ALA A 80 -6.39 5.15 -16.34
C ALA A 80 -5.03 5.29 -15.64
N TRP A 81 -4.63 6.51 -15.28
CA TRP A 81 -3.36 6.75 -14.61
C TRP A 81 -3.33 6.25 -13.16
N GLN A 82 -4.39 6.50 -12.39
CA GLN A 82 -4.52 5.96 -11.02
C GLN A 82 -4.53 4.42 -11.04
N THR A 83 -5.20 3.82 -12.02
CA THR A 83 -5.24 2.35 -12.20
C THR A 83 -3.87 1.79 -12.58
N MET A 84 -3.13 2.44 -13.50
CA MET A 84 -1.75 2.03 -13.83
C MET A 84 -0.82 2.14 -12.61
N ARG A 85 -1.01 3.15 -11.76
CA ARG A 85 -0.22 3.27 -10.52
C ARG A 85 -0.57 2.18 -9.52
N ALA A 86 -1.85 1.84 -9.36
CA ALA A 86 -2.27 0.71 -8.54
C ALA A 86 -1.69 -0.61 -9.05
N ALA A 87 -1.75 -0.85 -10.37
CA ALA A 87 -1.11 -2.00 -11.01
C ALA A 87 0.41 -2.01 -10.79
N GLY A 88 1.05 -0.83 -10.79
CA GLY A 88 2.44 -0.66 -10.43
C GLY A 88 2.77 -1.08 -9.00
N VAL A 89 1.97 -0.65 -8.02
CA VAL A 89 2.13 -1.07 -6.61
C VAL A 89 1.97 -2.59 -6.49
N MET A 90 0.93 -3.16 -7.09
CA MET A 90 0.66 -4.60 -7.08
C MET A 90 1.81 -5.40 -7.70
N THR A 91 2.27 -4.99 -8.90
CA THR A 91 3.39 -5.65 -9.60
C THR A 91 4.70 -5.50 -8.81
N THR A 92 4.88 -4.41 -8.07
CA THR A 92 6.04 -4.21 -7.20
C THR A 92 6.02 -5.19 -6.03
N LEU A 93 4.88 -5.39 -5.37
CA LEU A 93 4.73 -6.35 -4.27
C LEU A 93 4.97 -7.79 -4.75
N VAL A 94 4.39 -8.17 -5.89
CA VAL A 94 4.65 -9.46 -6.53
C VAL A 94 6.15 -9.62 -6.81
N GLY A 95 6.77 -8.63 -7.46
CA GLY A 95 8.20 -8.68 -7.79
C GLY A 95 9.12 -8.75 -6.56
N LEU A 96 8.78 -8.05 -5.47
CA LEU A 96 9.52 -8.15 -4.20
C LEU A 96 9.43 -9.55 -3.62
N THR A 97 8.24 -10.16 -3.61
CA THR A 97 8.03 -11.52 -3.11
C THR A 97 8.84 -12.54 -3.92
N LEU A 98 8.74 -12.48 -5.24
CA LEU A 98 9.54 -13.32 -6.15
C LEU A 98 11.04 -13.14 -5.94
N ALA A 99 11.50 -11.94 -5.62
CA ALA A 99 12.91 -11.69 -5.35
C ALA A 99 13.38 -12.41 -4.07
N PHE A 100 12.57 -12.42 -3.01
CA PHE A 100 12.89 -13.18 -1.79
C PHE A 100 12.87 -14.68 -2.04
N GLU A 101 11.91 -15.18 -2.82
CA GLU A 101 11.87 -16.59 -3.23
C GLU A 101 13.13 -16.99 -4.00
N TRP A 102 13.58 -16.18 -4.96
CA TRP A 102 14.84 -16.43 -5.68
C TRP A 102 16.07 -16.41 -4.76
N VAL A 103 16.15 -15.44 -3.85
CA VAL A 103 17.25 -15.37 -2.88
C VAL A 103 17.30 -16.65 -2.04
N ALA A 104 16.15 -17.13 -1.58
CA ALA A 104 16.05 -18.37 -0.83
C ALA A 104 16.43 -19.61 -1.65
N VAL A 105 16.01 -19.69 -2.93
CA VAL A 105 16.44 -20.76 -3.85
C VAL A 105 17.97 -20.78 -4.01
N ILE A 106 18.58 -19.61 -4.20
CA ILE A 106 20.04 -19.47 -4.40
C ILE A 106 20.81 -19.80 -3.12
N ALA A 107 20.28 -19.38 -1.96
CA ALA A 107 20.93 -19.60 -0.66
C ALA A 107 20.87 -21.07 -0.20
N ARG A 108 19.96 -21.88 -0.75
CA ARG A 108 19.75 -23.26 -0.31
C ARG A 108 20.85 -24.20 -0.81
N THR A 109 21.38 -25.01 0.10
CA THR A 109 22.31 -26.09 -0.23
C THR A 109 21.56 -27.30 -0.81
N PRO A 110 22.11 -27.99 -1.82
CA PRO A 110 21.43 -29.06 -2.54
C PRO A 110 21.36 -30.34 -1.70
N SER A 111 20.37 -30.46 -0.83
CA SER A 111 20.03 -31.71 -0.15
C SER A 111 18.62 -32.15 -0.57
N SER A 112 18.59 -33.01 -1.60
CA SER A 112 17.41 -33.67 -2.20
C SER A 112 16.28 -32.74 -2.70
N PHE A 113 16.21 -32.56 -4.01
CA PHE A 113 15.05 -31.95 -4.67
C PHE A 113 13.87 -32.92 -4.62
N SER A 114 12.82 -32.55 -3.89
CA SER A 114 11.52 -33.23 -3.98
C SER A 114 10.81 -32.81 -5.27
N GLY A 115 9.89 -33.65 -5.78
CA GLY A 115 9.10 -33.32 -6.97
C GLY A 115 8.30 -32.01 -6.80
N TRP A 116 7.81 -31.75 -5.58
CA TRP A 116 7.14 -30.50 -5.24
C TRP A 116 8.05 -29.27 -5.31
N ALA A 117 9.31 -29.38 -4.87
CA ALA A 117 10.27 -28.28 -5.01
C ALA A 117 10.49 -27.90 -6.49
N SER A 118 10.54 -28.89 -7.39
CA SER A 118 10.63 -28.63 -8.83
C SER A 118 9.37 -27.95 -9.38
N VAL A 119 8.18 -28.34 -8.91
CA VAL A 119 6.91 -27.68 -9.28
C VAL A 119 6.89 -26.22 -8.81
N LEU A 120 7.29 -25.95 -7.57
CA LEU A 120 7.34 -24.61 -7.01
C LEU A 120 8.34 -23.72 -7.76
N ILE A 121 9.55 -24.22 -8.04
CA ILE A 121 10.54 -23.47 -8.83
C ILE A 121 10.04 -23.22 -10.24
N SER A 122 9.36 -24.20 -10.86
CA SER A 122 8.75 -24.00 -12.18
C SER A 122 7.68 -22.90 -12.13
N GLY A 123 6.84 -22.89 -11.09
CA GLY A 123 5.87 -21.83 -10.82
C GLY A 123 6.52 -20.46 -10.65
N LEU A 124 7.60 -20.38 -9.87
CA LEU A 124 8.42 -19.17 -9.66
C LEU A 124 9.00 -18.65 -10.98
N VAL A 125 9.54 -19.53 -11.83
CA VAL A 125 10.04 -19.17 -13.16
C VAL A 125 8.91 -18.59 -14.01
N VAL A 126 7.75 -19.25 -14.05
CA VAL A 126 6.57 -18.78 -14.80
C VAL A 126 6.13 -17.40 -14.30
N ASN A 127 5.97 -17.22 -12.99
CA ASN A 127 5.58 -15.92 -12.39
C ASN A 127 6.62 -14.83 -12.66
N SER A 128 7.92 -15.16 -12.65
CA SER A 128 9.00 -14.24 -13.00
C SER A 128 8.88 -13.79 -14.46
N VAL A 129 8.70 -14.73 -15.39
CA VAL A 129 8.52 -14.45 -16.82
C VAL A 129 7.28 -13.60 -17.07
N LEU A 130 6.17 -13.82 -16.35
CA LEU A 130 4.96 -13.01 -16.44
C LEU A 130 5.12 -11.62 -15.82
N THR A 131 5.97 -11.46 -14.82
CA THR A 131 6.19 -10.18 -14.13
C THR A 131 7.04 -9.22 -14.97
N VAL A 132 8.05 -9.73 -15.70
CA VAL A 132 8.92 -8.94 -16.58
C VAL A 132 8.15 -8.04 -17.58
N PRO A 133 7.21 -8.54 -18.39
CA PRO A 133 6.47 -7.71 -19.33
C PRO A 133 5.59 -6.68 -18.62
N ALA A 134 4.98 -7.02 -17.47
CA ALA A 134 4.21 -6.08 -16.66
C ALA A 134 5.09 -4.89 -16.23
N VAL A 135 6.27 -5.17 -15.69
CA VAL A 135 7.25 -4.15 -15.28
C VAL A 135 7.71 -3.31 -16.47
N LEU A 136 8.09 -3.94 -17.59
CA LEU A 136 8.53 -3.23 -18.79
C LEU A 136 7.44 -2.29 -19.33
N LEU A 137 6.19 -2.75 -19.36
CA LEU A 137 5.04 -1.94 -19.76
C LEU A 137 4.81 -0.77 -18.81
N LEU A 138 4.89 -0.99 -17.50
CA LEU A 138 4.76 0.06 -16.48
C LEU A 138 5.87 1.11 -16.60
N VAL A 139 7.12 0.69 -16.82
CA VAL A 139 8.27 1.59 -17.02
C VAL A 139 8.12 2.39 -18.31
N ARG A 140 7.74 1.76 -19.43
CA ARG A 140 7.47 2.44 -20.71
C ARG A 140 6.30 3.42 -20.62
N CYS A 141 5.30 3.12 -19.80
CA CYS A 141 4.11 3.96 -19.61
C CYS A 141 4.29 5.03 -18.53
N ARG A 142 5.48 5.16 -17.94
CA ARG A 142 5.80 6.12 -16.87
C ARG A 142 5.83 7.55 -17.43
N ARG A 143 4.66 8.13 -17.66
CA ARG A 143 4.51 9.51 -18.17
C ARG A 143 4.89 10.52 -17.08
N ARG A 144 5.55 11.61 -17.51
CA ARG A 144 5.74 12.82 -16.67
C ARG A 144 4.37 13.35 -16.22
N PRO A 145 4.23 13.79 -14.95
CA PRO A 145 2.97 14.35 -14.47
C PRO A 145 2.53 15.51 -15.36
N GLY A 146 1.41 15.36 -16.06
CA GLY A 146 0.72 16.51 -16.63
C GLY A 146 0.21 17.36 -15.47
N SER A 147 0.42 18.67 -15.55
CA SER A 147 -0.07 19.66 -14.58
C SER A 147 -1.61 19.77 -14.65
N SER A 148 -2.36 18.71 -14.32
CA SER A 148 -3.81 18.80 -14.20
C SER A 148 -4.16 19.18 -12.76
N ARG A 149 -4.42 20.48 -12.57
CA ARG A 149 -4.88 21.08 -11.32
C ARG A 149 -6.30 20.66 -10.90
N SER A 150 -6.93 19.70 -11.59
CA SER A 150 -8.29 19.24 -11.28
C SER A 150 -8.39 17.71 -11.20
N ARG A 151 -7.64 17.06 -10.29
CA ARG A 151 -8.00 15.71 -9.84
C ARG A 151 -9.31 15.78 -9.07
N ARG A 152 -10.44 15.64 -9.77
CA ARG A 152 -11.79 15.65 -9.16
C ARG A 152 -12.41 14.26 -9.03
N GLN A 153 -11.78 13.21 -9.56
CA GLN A 153 -12.32 11.85 -9.53
C GLN A 153 -11.35 10.88 -8.84
N ASP A 154 -11.84 10.29 -7.76
CA ASP A 154 -11.17 9.28 -6.94
C ASP A 154 -11.96 7.96 -6.95
N TRP A 155 -11.36 6.90 -6.41
CA TRP A 155 -11.93 5.55 -6.43
C TRP A 155 -13.30 5.47 -5.75
N LEU A 156 -13.55 6.30 -4.73
CA LEU A 156 -14.86 6.34 -4.06
C LEU A 156 -15.98 6.75 -5.03
N GLY A 157 -15.69 7.64 -5.98
CA GLY A 157 -16.65 7.95 -7.05
C GLY A 157 -16.94 6.76 -7.95
N ASP A 158 -15.94 5.90 -8.21
CA ASP A 158 -16.11 4.68 -8.99
C ASP A 158 -16.95 3.65 -8.22
N VAL A 159 -16.77 3.51 -6.90
CA VAL A 159 -17.60 2.66 -6.02
C VAL A 159 -19.05 3.11 -6.04
N VAL A 160 -19.32 4.40 -5.82
CA VAL A 160 -20.69 4.95 -5.86
C VAL A 160 -21.33 4.70 -7.22
N PHE A 161 -20.57 4.88 -8.30
CA PHE A 161 -21.06 4.62 -9.65
C PHE A 161 -21.47 3.15 -9.85
N VAL A 162 -20.65 2.20 -9.38
CA VAL A 162 -20.97 0.76 -9.43
C VAL A 162 -22.16 0.43 -8.52
N CYS A 163 -22.18 0.92 -7.28
CA CYS A 163 -23.27 0.68 -6.33
C CYS A 163 -24.60 1.22 -6.85
N ARG A 164 -24.63 2.39 -7.53
CA ARG A 164 -25.88 2.94 -8.12
C ARG A 164 -26.46 2.06 -9.24
N ARG A 165 -25.60 1.28 -9.92
CA ARG A 165 -26.02 0.34 -10.98
C ARG A 165 -26.62 -0.95 -10.42
N ILE A 166 -26.32 -1.30 -9.17
CA ILE A 166 -26.82 -2.52 -8.52
C ILE A 166 -28.00 -2.13 -7.61
N PRO A 167 -29.25 -2.59 -7.89
CA PRO A 167 -30.44 -2.13 -7.16
C PRO A 167 -30.34 -2.29 -5.64
N VAL A 168 -29.78 -3.42 -5.19
CA VAL A 168 -29.61 -3.74 -3.75
C VAL A 168 -28.59 -2.83 -3.06
N LEU A 169 -27.59 -2.34 -3.80
CA LEU A 169 -26.51 -1.50 -3.25
C LEU A 169 -26.78 0.00 -3.41
N ARG A 170 -27.87 0.38 -4.08
CA ARG A 170 -28.19 1.78 -4.36
C ARG A 170 -28.42 2.59 -3.09
N ALA A 171 -29.02 1.99 -2.06
CA ALA A 171 -29.24 2.62 -0.76
C ALA A 171 -27.92 2.97 -0.03
N TRP A 172 -26.83 2.27 -0.36
CA TRP A 172 -25.50 2.48 0.23
C TRP A 172 -24.66 3.51 -0.55
N ALA A 173 -25.15 3.98 -1.69
CA ALA A 173 -24.44 4.90 -2.59
C ALA A 173 -24.71 6.38 -2.25
N ASP A 174 -24.69 6.70 -0.96
CA ASP A 174 -24.92 8.03 -0.43
C ASP A 174 -23.69 8.93 -0.61
N ALA A 175 -23.93 10.16 -1.08
CA ALA A 175 -22.88 11.14 -1.32
C ALA A 175 -22.27 11.64 0.02
N ASP A 176 -23.08 11.71 1.07
CA ASP A 176 -22.64 12.18 2.39
C ASP A 176 -21.65 11.20 3.03
N ALA A 177 -21.88 9.90 2.86
CA ALA A 177 -20.96 8.85 3.30
C ALA A 177 -19.59 8.96 2.60
N VAL A 178 -19.57 9.25 1.30
CA VAL A 178 -18.32 9.41 0.54
C VAL A 178 -17.53 10.62 1.02
N ASP A 179 -18.20 11.74 1.23
CA ASP A 179 -17.54 12.95 1.72
C ASP A 179 -17.08 12.79 3.18
N TRP A 180 -17.81 12.03 4.00
CA TRP A 180 -17.37 11.60 5.32
C TRP A 180 -16.08 10.77 5.24
N VAL A 181 -16.02 9.77 4.35
CA VAL A 181 -14.83 8.93 4.15
C VAL A 181 -13.64 9.78 3.70
N ARG A 182 -13.83 10.72 2.75
CA ARG A 182 -12.75 11.63 2.32
C ARG A 182 -12.21 12.49 3.46
N ARG A 183 -13.09 13.05 4.28
CA ARG A 183 -12.71 13.88 5.46
C ARG A 183 -12.01 13.06 6.54
N ARG A 184 -12.40 11.78 6.70
CA ARG A 184 -11.89 10.88 7.74
C ARG A 184 -11.04 9.73 7.21
N ALA A 185 -10.43 9.89 6.04
CA ALA A 185 -9.72 8.81 5.36
C ALA A 185 -8.66 8.11 6.24
N MET A 186 -7.92 8.88 7.04
CA MET A 186 -6.93 8.32 7.97
C MET A 186 -7.57 7.43 9.02
N THR A 187 -8.68 7.85 9.62
CA THR A 187 -9.46 7.04 10.56
C THR A 187 -9.97 5.77 9.89
N VAL A 188 -10.45 5.87 8.65
CA VAL A 188 -10.92 4.69 7.89
C VAL A 188 -9.77 3.72 7.66
N PHE A 189 -8.58 4.18 7.27
CA PHE A 189 -7.42 3.28 7.12
C PHE A 189 -7.06 2.59 8.43
N VAL A 190 -6.99 3.34 9.55
CA VAL A 190 -6.71 2.74 10.87
C VAL A 190 -7.76 1.69 11.23
N VAL A 191 -9.05 2.00 11.09
CA VAL A 191 -10.13 1.07 11.44
C VAL A 191 -10.09 -0.18 10.57
N VAL A 192 -10.00 -0.02 9.25
CA VAL A 192 -10.00 -1.16 8.32
C VAL A 192 -8.75 -2.03 8.53
N SER A 193 -7.57 -1.44 8.70
CA SER A 193 -6.34 -2.18 8.99
C SER A 193 -6.41 -2.90 10.32
N THR A 194 -7.00 -2.30 11.36
CA THR A 194 -7.16 -2.94 12.67
C THR A 194 -8.16 -4.10 12.60
N LEU A 195 -9.27 -3.93 11.89
CA LEU A 195 -10.27 -5.00 11.71
C LEU A 195 -9.72 -6.17 10.89
N ALA A 196 -9.00 -5.88 9.80
CA ALA A 196 -8.33 -6.90 9.01
C ALA A 196 -7.29 -7.66 9.85
N ALA A 197 -6.44 -6.94 10.58
CA ALA A 197 -5.48 -7.53 11.49
C ALA A 197 -6.13 -8.38 12.57
N ALA A 198 -7.22 -7.92 13.20
CA ALA A 198 -7.94 -8.69 14.20
C ALA A 198 -8.51 -9.99 13.62
N ALA A 199 -9.05 -9.96 12.40
CA ALA A 199 -9.55 -11.16 11.73
C ALA A 199 -8.42 -12.14 11.40
N ILE A 200 -7.31 -11.65 10.84
CA ILE A 200 -6.14 -12.47 10.47
C ILE A 200 -5.50 -13.07 11.72
N THR A 201 -5.14 -12.24 12.70
CA THR A 201 -4.53 -12.70 13.95
C THR A 201 -5.45 -13.62 14.73
N GLY A 202 -6.77 -13.34 14.75
CA GLY A 202 -7.74 -14.22 15.38
C GLY A 202 -7.81 -15.60 14.72
N ALA A 203 -7.86 -15.64 13.38
CA ALA A 203 -7.85 -16.90 12.64
C ALA A 203 -6.56 -17.71 12.89
N GLN A 204 -5.41 -17.04 12.92
CA GLN A 204 -4.12 -17.67 13.22
C GLN A 204 -4.05 -18.19 14.67
N ALA A 205 -4.43 -17.37 15.64
CA ALA A 205 -4.42 -17.75 17.05
C ALA A 205 -5.32 -18.96 17.33
N ILE A 206 -6.49 -19.03 16.68
CA ILE A 206 -7.40 -20.19 16.78
C ILE A 206 -6.81 -21.41 16.06
N GLY A 207 -6.34 -21.24 14.82
CA GLY A 207 -5.82 -22.34 14.00
C GLY A 207 -4.56 -22.99 14.59
N GLU A 208 -3.70 -22.19 15.21
CA GLU A 208 -2.44 -22.63 15.81
C GLU A 208 -2.52 -22.83 17.33
N HIS A 209 -3.70 -22.67 17.94
CA HIS A 209 -3.94 -22.86 19.37
C HIS A 209 -3.02 -22.00 20.26
N TRP A 210 -2.79 -20.74 19.88
CA TRP A 210 -1.93 -19.84 20.63
C TRP A 210 -2.55 -19.50 21.99
N THR A 211 -1.75 -19.64 23.05
CA THR A 211 -2.16 -19.32 24.43
C THR A 211 -1.45 -18.10 25.01
N ASP A 212 -0.38 -17.62 24.37
CA ASP A 212 0.38 -16.46 24.85
C ASP A 212 -0.30 -15.14 24.41
N PRO A 213 -0.89 -14.36 25.33
CA PRO A 213 -1.54 -13.10 24.99
C PRO A 213 -0.56 -12.06 24.44
N LEU A 214 0.72 -12.13 24.81
CA LEU A 214 1.74 -11.21 24.32
C LEU A 214 2.03 -11.48 22.84
N LEU A 215 2.13 -12.75 22.44
CA LEU A 215 2.33 -13.15 21.05
C LEU A 215 1.15 -12.70 20.18
N ILE A 216 -0.07 -12.95 20.65
CA ILE A 216 -1.31 -12.53 19.96
C ILE A 216 -1.34 -11.01 19.79
N THR A 217 -1.04 -10.26 20.86
CA THR A 217 -1.04 -8.79 20.83
C THR A 217 0.05 -8.25 19.90
N TRP A 218 1.24 -8.82 19.95
CA TRP A 218 2.33 -8.45 19.05
C TRP A 218 1.96 -8.68 17.58
N MET A 219 1.43 -9.86 17.24
CA MET A 219 1.01 -10.20 15.88
C MET A 219 -0.08 -9.24 15.39
N LEU A 220 -1.07 -8.93 16.23
CA LEU A 220 -2.11 -7.94 15.91
C LEU A 220 -1.52 -6.59 15.53
N ILE A 221 -0.55 -6.08 16.31
CA ILE A 221 0.10 -4.80 16.06
C ILE A 221 0.90 -4.85 14.75
N VAL A 222 1.68 -5.91 14.53
CA VAL A 222 2.49 -6.06 13.31
C VAL A 222 1.62 -6.10 12.06
N VAL A 223 0.53 -6.87 12.06
CA VAL A 223 -0.39 -6.94 10.92
C VAL A 223 -1.10 -5.60 10.73
N ALA A 224 -1.64 -5.00 11.79
CA ALA A 224 -2.37 -3.73 11.70
C ALA A 224 -1.48 -2.58 11.18
N THR A 225 -0.23 -2.51 11.65
CA THR A 225 0.72 -1.48 11.20
C THR A 225 1.19 -1.72 9.76
N SER A 226 1.38 -2.98 9.35
CA SER A 226 1.72 -3.32 7.96
C SER A 226 0.59 -2.95 7.00
N ASP A 227 -0.66 -3.31 7.33
CA ASP A 227 -1.84 -2.96 6.56
C ASP A 227 -2.08 -1.45 6.51
N LEU A 228 -1.81 -0.74 7.61
CA LEU A 228 -1.92 0.71 7.67
C LEU A 228 -0.87 1.39 6.79
N ALA A 229 0.39 0.95 6.87
CA ALA A 229 1.47 1.43 6.02
C ALA A 229 1.12 1.20 4.55
N PHE A 230 0.67 -0.01 4.21
CA PHE A 230 0.21 -0.36 2.88
C PHE A 230 -0.91 0.57 2.40
N CYS A 231 -1.98 0.75 3.19
CA CYS A 231 -3.09 1.63 2.84
C CYS A 231 -2.64 3.07 2.57
N VAL A 232 -1.76 3.61 3.43
CA VAL A 232 -1.30 5.00 3.29
C VAL A 232 -0.36 5.17 2.09
N ILE A 233 0.61 4.28 1.92
CA ILE A 233 1.59 4.31 0.82
C ILE A 233 0.88 4.08 -0.52
N SER A 234 0.05 3.05 -0.62
CA SER A 234 -0.71 2.74 -1.83
C SER A 234 -1.65 3.87 -2.20
N ASN A 235 -2.32 4.51 -1.22
CA ASN A 235 -3.13 5.68 -1.48
C ASN A 235 -2.30 6.89 -1.93
N ALA A 236 -1.10 7.10 -1.38
CA ALA A 236 -0.21 8.19 -1.79
C ALA A 236 0.31 8.01 -3.23
N ILE A 237 0.55 6.76 -3.64
CA ILE A 237 0.98 6.41 -4.99
C ILE A 237 -0.22 6.46 -5.95
N ALA A 238 -1.23 5.62 -5.73
CA ALA A 238 -2.33 5.41 -6.67
C ALA A 238 -3.46 6.45 -6.58
N GLY A 239 -3.56 7.21 -5.48
CA GLY A 239 -4.58 8.24 -5.32
C GLY A 239 -6.00 7.68 -5.19
N PHE A 240 -6.19 6.60 -4.43
CA PHE A 240 -7.50 5.96 -4.27
C PHE A 240 -8.54 6.89 -3.64
N ILE A 241 -8.18 7.60 -2.58
CA ILE A 241 -9.05 8.51 -1.84
C ILE A 241 -8.43 9.89 -1.86
N THR A 242 -9.19 10.88 -2.34
CA THR A 242 -8.78 12.28 -2.27
C THR A 242 -8.82 12.72 -0.83
N ARG A 243 -7.68 13.16 -0.31
CA ARG A 243 -7.56 13.67 1.06
C ARG A 243 -7.53 15.19 1.01
N PRO A 244 -8.26 15.90 1.89
CA PRO A 244 -8.21 17.35 1.97
C PRO A 244 -6.78 17.83 2.32
N PRO A 245 -6.43 19.08 1.97
CA PRO A 245 -5.14 19.65 2.34
C PRO A 245 -4.97 19.62 3.86
N ARG A 246 -3.78 19.22 4.32
CA ARG A 246 -3.49 19.01 5.74
C ARG A 246 -2.55 20.07 6.27
N THR A 247 -2.74 20.40 7.55
CA THR A 247 -1.78 21.19 8.32
C THR A 247 -0.40 20.52 8.28
N ARG A 248 0.66 21.32 8.45
CA ARG A 248 2.03 20.83 8.42
C ARG A 248 2.27 19.77 9.49
N THR A 249 1.85 20.04 10.73
CA THR A 249 2.01 19.12 11.86
C THR A 249 1.38 17.77 11.59
N ARG A 250 0.17 17.75 11.02
CA ARG A 250 -0.52 16.50 10.66
C ARG A 250 0.22 15.72 9.57
N ARG A 251 0.81 16.40 8.59
CA ARG A 251 1.63 15.74 7.54
C ARG A 251 2.89 15.10 8.12
N ILE A 252 3.56 15.79 9.04
CA ILE A 252 4.75 15.27 9.73
C ILE A 252 4.37 14.05 10.57
N ALA A 253 3.31 14.14 11.37
CA ALA A 253 2.83 13.03 12.19
C ALA A 253 2.44 11.80 11.35
N GLU A 254 1.68 12.00 10.25
CA GLU A 254 1.32 10.89 9.35
C GLU A 254 2.57 10.26 8.70
N ALA A 255 3.53 11.06 8.24
CA ALA A 255 4.76 10.54 7.63
C ALA A 255 5.64 9.78 8.64
N ALA A 256 5.80 10.32 9.85
CA ALA A 256 6.54 9.68 10.94
C ALA A 256 5.89 8.36 11.38
N MET A 257 4.56 8.33 11.49
CA MET A 257 3.82 7.13 11.82
C MET A 257 3.98 6.06 10.73
N VAL A 258 3.86 6.42 9.44
CA VAL A 258 4.10 5.47 8.33
C VAL A 258 5.53 4.93 8.36
N ALA A 259 6.52 5.79 8.61
CA ALA A 259 7.92 5.36 8.71
C ALA A 259 8.12 4.35 9.85
N GLY A 260 7.50 4.59 11.01
CA GLY A 260 7.50 3.63 12.13
C GLY A 260 6.81 2.31 11.77
N CYS A 261 5.66 2.35 11.10
CA CYS A 261 4.97 1.12 10.67
C CYS A 261 5.82 0.29 9.70
N VAL A 262 6.45 0.93 8.70
CA VAL A 262 7.37 0.26 7.78
C VAL A 262 8.57 -0.32 8.52
N ALA A 263 9.12 0.40 9.50
CA ALA A 263 10.22 -0.10 10.31
C ALA A 263 9.83 -1.32 11.16
N ILE A 264 8.59 -1.42 11.65
CA ILE A 264 8.09 -2.63 12.31
C ILE A 264 8.10 -3.82 11.35
N SER A 265 7.57 -3.65 10.13
CA SER A 265 7.56 -4.74 9.13
C SER A 265 8.98 -5.18 8.76
N VAL A 266 9.89 -4.23 8.53
CA VAL A 266 11.31 -4.53 8.24
C VAL A 266 11.98 -5.21 9.42
N ALA A 267 11.79 -4.70 10.64
CA ALA A 267 12.38 -5.29 11.83
C ALA A 267 11.83 -6.69 12.11
N THR A 268 10.57 -6.95 11.76
CA THR A 268 9.98 -8.28 11.86
C THR A 268 10.64 -9.21 10.85
N ALA A 269 10.70 -8.83 9.57
CA ALA A 269 11.28 -9.63 8.49
C ALA A 269 12.77 -9.94 8.69
N PHE A 270 13.52 -9.05 9.34
CA PHE A 270 14.96 -9.22 9.57
C PHE A 270 15.28 -9.42 11.06
N ARG A 271 14.33 -9.90 11.86
CA ARG A 271 14.46 -10.00 13.32
C ARG A 271 15.72 -10.75 13.75
N ASP A 272 16.01 -11.89 13.13
CA ASP A 272 17.14 -12.74 13.51
C ASP A 272 18.48 -12.10 13.12
N ALA A 273 18.53 -11.49 11.93
CA ALA A 273 19.70 -10.74 11.48
C ALA A 273 19.97 -9.53 12.40
N LEU A 274 18.94 -8.74 12.72
CA LEU A 274 19.04 -7.58 13.61
C LEU A 274 19.45 -7.98 15.02
N TRP A 275 18.90 -9.08 15.53
CA TRP A 275 19.23 -9.57 16.86
C TRP A 275 20.66 -10.13 16.93
N SER A 276 21.15 -10.76 15.86
CA SER A 276 22.53 -11.25 15.80
C SER A 276 23.56 -10.11 15.89
N VAL A 277 23.25 -8.96 15.30
CA VAL A 277 24.09 -7.74 15.37
C VAL A 277 24.16 -7.17 16.79
N LEU A 278 23.14 -7.38 17.61
CA LEU A 278 23.13 -6.96 19.02
C LEU A 278 23.96 -7.89 19.93
N GLY A 279 24.52 -8.99 19.40
CA GLY A 279 25.40 -9.91 20.13
C GLY A 279 24.67 -10.85 21.10
N THR A 280 23.33 -10.92 21.02
CA THR A 280 22.47 -11.58 22.02
C THR A 280 21.94 -12.95 21.56
N GLY A 281 22.78 -13.83 21.01
CA GLY A 281 22.37 -15.21 20.68
C GLY A 281 21.14 -15.32 19.77
N THR A 282 20.34 -16.38 19.92
CA THR A 282 19.09 -16.59 19.16
C THR A 282 17.90 -15.90 19.83
N LEU A 283 17.02 -15.29 19.03
CA LEU A 283 15.81 -14.62 19.53
C LEU A 283 14.73 -15.66 19.90
N THR A 284 14.67 -16.06 21.16
CA THR A 284 13.74 -17.14 21.61
C THR A 284 12.55 -16.65 22.42
N SER A 285 12.52 -15.38 22.83
CA SER A 285 11.49 -14.85 23.73
C SER A 285 10.60 -13.82 23.04
N VAL A 286 9.27 -13.97 23.22
CA VAL A 286 8.26 -13.03 22.70
C VAL A 286 8.45 -11.60 23.21
N PRO A 287 8.82 -11.34 24.48
CA PRO A 287 9.13 -9.98 24.93
C PRO A 287 10.30 -9.34 24.20
N ALA A 288 11.38 -10.09 23.91
CA ALA A 288 12.52 -9.57 23.16
C ALA A 288 12.12 -9.28 21.71
N LEU A 289 11.31 -10.14 21.09
CA LEU A 289 10.76 -9.93 19.74
C LEU A 289 9.91 -8.66 19.68
N ALA A 290 9.00 -8.48 20.63
CA ALA A 290 8.16 -7.29 20.72
C ALA A 290 9.00 -6.03 20.96
N ALA A 291 9.97 -6.08 21.88
CA ALA A 291 10.85 -4.96 22.17
C ALA A 291 11.70 -4.55 20.96
N LEU A 292 12.28 -5.52 20.24
CA LEU A 292 13.08 -5.28 19.05
C LEU A 292 12.24 -4.62 17.95
N THR A 293 11.12 -5.25 17.59
CA THR A 293 10.31 -4.84 16.44
C THR A 293 9.55 -3.54 16.69
N LEU A 294 8.85 -3.44 17.84
CA LEU A 294 8.10 -2.23 18.20
C LEU A 294 9.04 -1.09 18.59
N GLY A 295 10.18 -1.39 19.23
CA GLY A 295 11.22 -0.42 19.54
C GLY A 295 11.82 0.20 18.28
N ALA A 296 12.15 -0.60 17.28
CA ALA A 296 12.61 -0.11 15.97
C ALA A 296 11.56 0.79 15.29
N GLY A 297 10.29 0.42 15.37
CA GLY A 297 9.16 1.23 14.90
C GLY A 297 9.08 2.59 15.59
N ALA A 298 9.07 2.59 16.93
CA ALA A 298 8.99 3.81 17.74
C ALA A 298 10.19 4.73 17.49
N ALA A 299 11.41 4.19 17.53
CA ALA A 299 12.63 4.95 17.27
C ALA A 299 12.62 5.60 15.88
N THR A 300 12.25 4.83 14.85
CA THR A 300 12.17 5.34 13.47
C THR A 300 11.12 6.44 13.35
N SER A 301 9.97 6.29 14.01
CA SER A 301 8.91 7.31 14.01
C SER A 301 9.40 8.63 14.62
N VAL A 302 10.06 8.58 15.78
CA VAL A 302 10.62 9.76 16.46
C VAL A 302 11.70 10.42 15.61
N ILE A 303 12.63 9.64 15.06
CA ILE A 303 13.71 10.15 14.20
C ILE A 303 13.12 10.81 12.94
N ALA A 304 12.15 10.17 12.29
CA ALA A 304 11.49 10.74 11.11
C ALA A 304 10.77 12.06 11.43
N ALA A 305 10.06 12.13 12.57
CA ALA A 305 9.42 13.36 13.02
C ALA A 305 10.45 14.48 13.26
N ALA A 306 11.55 14.18 13.97
CA ALA A 306 12.62 15.12 14.26
C ALA A 306 13.28 15.66 12.98
N LEU A 307 13.61 14.78 12.03
CA LEU A 307 14.21 15.16 10.75
C LEU A 307 13.26 16.04 9.91
N LEU A 308 11.97 15.72 9.89
CA LEU A 308 10.97 16.50 9.15
C LEU A 308 10.67 17.85 9.81
N LEU A 309 10.80 17.96 11.13
CA LEU A 309 10.72 19.22 11.85
C LEU A 309 11.95 20.09 11.56
N ALA A 310 13.15 19.50 11.63
CA ALA A 310 14.43 20.20 11.42
C ALA A 310 14.60 20.74 9.99
N ARG A 311 14.16 20.00 8.96
CA ARG A 311 14.30 20.41 7.55
C ARG A 311 13.42 21.61 7.14
N PHE A 312 12.46 22.00 7.97
CA PHE A 312 11.59 23.14 7.68
C PHE A 312 11.47 24.03 8.91
N PRO A 313 12.46 24.88 9.22
CA PRO A 313 12.31 25.87 10.29
C PRO A 313 11.01 26.67 10.08
N GLN A 314 10.28 26.96 11.15
CA GLN A 314 9.16 27.91 11.06
C GLN A 314 9.76 29.23 10.57
N GLY A 315 9.46 29.62 9.32
CA GLY A 315 9.68 30.99 8.90
C GLY A 315 8.93 31.89 9.88
N PRO A 316 9.54 32.99 10.36
CA PRO A 316 8.87 33.87 11.32
C PRO A 316 7.54 34.30 10.72
N SER A 317 6.48 34.08 11.50
CA SER A 317 5.14 34.59 11.24
C SER A 317 5.22 36.12 11.15
N GLY A 318 5.49 36.66 9.97
CA GLY A 318 5.52 38.09 9.75
C GLY A 318 4.14 38.66 10.11
N PRO A 319 4.06 39.68 10.99
CA PRO A 319 2.80 40.29 11.36
C PRO A 319 2.17 40.91 10.11
N GLY A 320 0.84 40.79 10.03
CA GLY A 320 0.05 41.15 8.87
C GLY A 320 0.39 42.54 8.33
N ARG A 321 0.70 42.60 7.04
CA ARG A 321 0.45 43.81 6.25
C ARG A 321 -1.06 43.99 6.20
N HIS A 322 -1.59 44.69 7.20
CA HIS A 322 -2.80 45.46 7.02
C HIS A 322 -2.56 46.38 5.83
N HIS A 323 -3.32 46.12 4.78
CA HIS A 323 -3.40 46.94 3.60
C HIS A 323 -4.15 48.23 3.97
N SER A 324 -3.42 49.18 4.54
CA SER A 324 -3.83 50.59 4.57
C SER A 324 -3.49 51.21 3.23
N ASP A 325 -4.38 51.07 2.25
CA ASP A 325 -4.43 51.94 1.08
C ASP A 325 -5.84 52.52 0.97
N ALA A 326 -6.10 53.47 1.88
CA ALA A 326 -7.23 54.38 1.82
C ALA A 326 -6.69 55.81 1.95
N ALA A 327 -6.05 56.30 0.89
CA ALA A 327 -5.84 57.73 0.62
C ALA A 327 -5.18 57.90 -0.76
N GLY A 328 -5.99 58.11 -1.80
CA GLY A 328 -5.52 58.27 -3.18
C GLY A 328 -6.61 58.88 -4.05
N VAL A 329 -6.74 60.19 -3.91
CA VAL A 329 -7.74 61.10 -4.46
C VAL A 329 -7.55 61.35 -5.98
N HIS A 330 -8.69 61.61 -6.66
CA HIS A 330 -8.90 62.44 -7.88
C HIS A 330 -9.11 61.83 -9.30
N LEU A 331 -10.36 62.03 -9.78
CA LEU A 331 -10.83 62.67 -11.04
C LEU A 331 -10.66 61.98 -12.41
N ARG A 332 -11.79 61.59 -13.03
CA ARG A 332 -12.14 62.01 -14.41
C ARG A 332 -13.63 61.86 -14.77
N ARG A 333 -14.16 62.91 -15.43
CA ARG A 333 -15.53 63.20 -15.89
C ARG A 333 -16.28 62.08 -16.64
N PRO A 334 -17.63 62.05 -16.59
CA PRO A 334 -18.46 61.53 -17.67
C PRO A 334 -18.78 62.64 -18.68
N GLY A 335 -18.36 62.43 -19.93
CA GLY A 335 -18.80 63.21 -21.08
C GLY A 335 -20.15 62.71 -21.58
N THR A 336 -21.03 63.66 -21.83
CA THR A 336 -22.29 63.60 -22.58
C THR A 336 -22.19 62.81 -23.88
N ASN A 337 -23.26 62.11 -24.25
CA ASN A 337 -23.86 62.21 -25.59
C ASN A 337 -25.35 61.91 -25.53
N ARG A 338 -26.12 62.88 -26.04
CA ARG A 338 -27.47 62.70 -26.58
C ARG A 338 -27.35 62.16 -28.00
#